data_AF-A0A348V8Y9-F1
#
_entry.id   AF-A0A348V8Y9-F1
#
_cell.length_a   1.000
_cell.length_b   1.000
_cell.length_c   1.000
_cell.angle_alpha   90.00
_cell.angle_beta   90.00
_cell.angle_gamma   90.00
#
_symmetry.space_group_name_H-M   'P 1'
#
loop_
_entity.id
_entity.type
_entity.pdbx_description
1 polymer ?
#
loop_
_entity_poly.entity_id
_entity_poly.type
_entity_poly.pdbx_seq_one_letter_code
_entity_poly.pdbx_strand_id
1 'polypeptide(L)'
;MITANNFAGNVTYAERLRLLFTGERILAFLPMAHVYGCAFDFLYALSAGVHITLLGVIPTPQNLIKALQEVKPNLIITVPLIFEKIYKKRILPVISKSFVKLLLRVPGINRMILDKIKQSLVKSLGGNFR
;
A
#
# COMPACT_ATOMS: atom_id res chain seq x y z
N MET A 1 22.35 -0.08 18.84
CA MET A 1 21.89 1.31 18.62
C MET A 1 22.10 1.65 17.15
N ILE A 2 21.13 2.28 16.48
CA ILE A 2 21.29 2.70 15.07
C ILE A 2 22.00 4.04 15.05
N THR A 3 23.04 4.19 14.23
CA THR A 3 23.69 5.48 13.98
C THR A 3 23.08 6.17 12.77
N ALA A 4 23.29 7.48 12.64
CA ALA A 4 22.85 8.25 11.48
C ALA A 4 23.38 7.66 10.16
N ASN A 5 24.66 7.25 10.12
CA ASN A 5 25.28 6.71 8.90
C ASN A 5 24.71 5.35 8.49
N ASN A 6 24.45 4.46 9.45
CA ASN A 6 23.79 3.18 9.16
C ASN A 6 22.38 3.39 8.61
N PHE A 7 21.66 4.40 9.11
CA PHE A 7 20.31 4.70 8.66
C PHE A 7 20.29 5.38 7.29
N ALA A 8 21.15 6.38 7.08
CA ALA A 8 21.36 7.02 5.79
C ALA A 8 21.83 6.03 4.72
N GLY A 9 22.62 5.02 5.09
CA GLY A 9 23.00 3.92 4.20
C GLY A 9 21.81 3.17 3.59
N ASN A 10 20.73 2.96 4.37
CA ASN A 10 19.51 2.32 3.85
C ASN A 10 18.74 3.25 2.91
N VAL A 11 18.63 4.54 3.25
CA VAL A 11 17.94 5.54 2.42
C VAL A 11 18.67 5.73 1.08
N THR A 12 19.99 5.89 1.13
CA THR A 12 20.83 6.03 -0.09
C THR A 12 20.85 4.76 -0.94
N TYR A 13 20.76 3.58 -0.33
CA TYR A 13 20.57 2.34 -1.07
C TYR A 13 19.21 2.29 -1.77
N ALA A 14 18.13 2.70 -1.09
CA ALA A 14 16.78 2.73 -1.66
C ALA A 14 16.68 3.60 -2.92
N GLU A 15 17.44 4.70 -2.99
CA GLU A 15 17.53 5.55 -4.18
C GLU A 15 17.92 4.76 -5.44
N ARG A 16 18.80 3.76 -5.31
CA ARG A 16 19.24 2.92 -6.43
C ARG A 16 18.10 2.08 -7.02
N LEU A 17 17.05 1.80 -6.23
CA LEU A 17 15.88 1.05 -6.67
C LEU A 17 14.98 1.86 -7.61
N ARG A 18 15.11 3.21 -7.63
CA ARG A 18 14.32 4.12 -8.48
C ARG A 18 12.80 3.88 -8.39
N LEU A 19 12.31 3.70 -7.16
CA LEU A 19 10.90 3.43 -6.86
C LEU A 19 10.06 4.70 -6.65
N LEU A 20 10.71 5.83 -6.42
CA LEU A 20 10.09 7.12 -6.16
C LEU A 20 10.73 8.19 -7.06
N PHE A 21 9.92 9.13 -7.54
CA PHE A 21 10.36 10.22 -8.39
C PHE A 21 9.84 11.57 -7.93
N THR A 22 10.59 12.63 -8.21
CA THR A 22 10.22 14.00 -7.87
C THR A 22 8.85 14.36 -8.45
N GLY A 23 8.00 14.99 -7.63
CA GLY A 23 6.63 15.35 -8.00
C GLY A 23 5.59 14.23 -7.82
N GLU A 24 6.02 13.01 -7.51
CA GLU A 24 5.09 11.97 -7.04
C GLU A 24 4.59 12.27 -5.62
N ARG A 25 3.58 11.51 -5.18
CA ARG A 25 3.04 11.61 -3.83
C ARG A 25 2.84 10.25 -3.18
N ILE A 26 2.99 10.20 -1.87
CA ILE A 26 2.75 9.02 -1.05
C ILE A 26 1.89 9.33 0.17
N LEU A 27 1.26 8.30 0.73
CA LEU A 27 0.60 8.34 2.02
C LEU A 27 1.49 7.61 3.03
N ALA A 28 2.03 8.33 4.01
CA ALA A 28 2.78 7.74 5.11
C ALA A 28 1.82 7.41 6.26
N PHE A 29 1.66 6.12 6.55
CA PHE A 29 0.75 5.61 7.58
C PHE A 29 1.38 4.54 8.46
N LEU A 30 2.63 4.14 8.17
CA LEU A 30 3.40 3.28 9.06
C LEU A 30 3.90 4.11 10.24
N PRO A 31 4.00 3.53 11.46
CA PRO A 31 4.43 4.31 12.60
C PRO A 31 5.89 4.69 12.47
N MET A 32 6.19 5.99 12.60
CA MET A 32 7.55 6.55 12.47
C MET A 32 8.49 6.09 13.59
N ALA A 33 7.96 5.57 14.70
CA ALA A 33 8.77 4.95 15.75
C ALA A 33 9.46 3.65 15.29
N HIS A 34 8.97 3.02 14.20
CA HIS A 34 9.61 1.85 13.61
C HIS A 34 10.55 2.26 12.49
N VAL A 35 11.75 1.66 12.48
CA VAL A 35 12.84 1.93 11.54
C VAL A 35 12.39 1.82 10.08
N TYR A 36 11.55 0.83 9.75
CA TYR A 36 11.04 0.63 8.39
C TYR A 36 10.13 1.78 7.92
N GLY A 37 9.18 2.21 8.76
CA GLY A 37 8.29 3.33 8.44
C GLY A 37 9.06 4.65 8.33
N CYS A 38 9.95 4.91 9.29
CA CYS A 38 10.79 6.10 9.26
C CYS A 38 11.72 6.16 8.03
N ALA A 39 12.37 5.05 7.69
CA ALA A 39 13.28 5.00 6.55
C ALA A 39 12.57 5.21 5.22
N PHE A 40 11.49 4.47 4.96
CA PHE A 40 10.94 4.35 3.61
C PHE A 40 9.67 5.15 3.39
N ASP A 41 8.77 5.17 4.39
CA ASP A 41 7.52 5.94 4.34
C ASP A 41 7.79 7.46 4.49
N PHE A 42 8.95 7.83 5.05
CA PHE A 42 9.33 9.22 5.29
C PHE A 42 10.65 9.62 4.64
N LEU A 43 11.80 9.15 5.14
CA LEU A 43 13.10 9.70 4.72
C LEU A 43 13.45 9.46 3.24
N TYR A 44 13.18 8.26 2.72
CA TYR A 44 13.42 7.94 1.31
C TYR A 44 12.53 8.78 0.38
N ALA A 45 11.24 8.89 0.70
CA ALA A 45 10.33 9.74 -0.06
C ALA A 45 10.77 11.21 -0.01
N LEU A 46 11.19 11.68 1.16
CA LEU A 46 11.69 13.04 1.33
C LEU A 46 12.95 13.29 0.50
N SER A 47 13.91 12.34 0.49
CA SER A 47 15.14 12.45 -0.29
C SER A 47 14.89 12.42 -1.81
N ALA A 48 13.85 11.74 -2.27
CA ALA A 48 13.47 11.65 -3.69
C ALA A 48 12.65 12.87 -4.18
N GLY A 49 12.32 13.83 -3.30
CA GLY A 49 11.49 14.98 -3.65
C GLY A 49 10.02 14.63 -3.85
N VAL A 50 9.52 13.62 -3.13
CA VAL A 50 8.12 13.18 -3.15
C VAL A 50 7.31 13.94 -2.13
N HIS A 51 6.06 14.27 -2.46
CA HIS A 51 5.12 14.85 -1.51
C HIS A 51 4.57 13.78 -0.56
N ILE A 52 4.77 13.97 0.75
CA ILE A 52 4.37 13.01 1.78
C ILE A 52 3.13 13.52 2.52
N THR A 53 2.03 12.77 2.46
CA THR A 53 0.86 13.02 3.31
C THR A 53 0.93 12.10 4.54
N LEU A 54 1.01 12.68 5.73
CA LEU A 54 0.99 11.93 6.99
C LEU A 54 -0.44 11.57 7.40
N LEU A 55 -0.70 10.31 7.74
CA LEU A 55 -2.00 9.90 8.28
C LEU A 55 -2.14 10.33 9.74
N GLY A 56 -2.89 11.40 9.99
CA GLY A 56 -3.13 11.95 11.35
C GLY A 56 -4.16 11.20 12.19
N VAL A 57 -4.61 10.01 11.77
CA VAL A 57 -5.61 9.20 12.48
C VAL A 57 -5.14 7.76 12.60
N ILE A 58 -5.76 6.99 13.49
CA ILE A 58 -5.46 5.57 13.65
C ILE A 58 -5.65 4.85 12.30
N PRO A 59 -4.66 4.06 11.81
CA PRO A 59 -4.69 3.38 10.51
C PRO A 59 -5.63 2.16 10.51
N THR A 60 -6.91 2.41 10.77
CA THR A 60 -7.96 1.41 10.58
C THR A 60 -8.17 1.16 9.07
N PRO A 61 -8.63 -0.04 8.65
CA PRO A 61 -8.85 -0.30 7.22
C PRO A 61 -9.78 0.69 6.53
N GLN A 62 -10.78 1.25 7.23
CA GLN A 62 -11.68 2.26 6.68
C GLN A 62 -10.97 3.61 6.48
N ASN A 63 -10.23 4.08 7.49
CA ASN A 63 -9.46 5.32 7.40
C ASN A 63 -8.39 5.24 6.32
N LEU A 64 -7.68 4.11 6.24
CA LEU A 64 -6.67 3.87 5.21
C LEU A 64 -7.26 3.91 3.80
N ILE A 65 -8.38 3.21 3.56
CA ILE A 65 -9.02 3.22 2.24
C ILE A 65 -9.43 4.65 1.85
N LYS A 66 -10.03 5.40 2.79
CA LYS A 66 -10.42 6.79 2.53
C LYS A 66 -9.21 7.67 2.19
N ALA A 67 -8.15 7.59 3.00
CA ALA A 67 -6.92 8.35 2.80
C ALA A 67 -6.20 7.97 1.50
N LEU A 68 -6.14 6.68 1.16
CA LEU A 68 -5.56 6.19 -0.10
C LEU A 68 -6.36 6.68 -1.32
N GLN A 69 -7.69 6.73 -1.22
CA GLN A 69 -8.56 7.27 -2.28
C GLN A 69 -8.43 8.78 -2.47
N GLU A 70 -8.12 9.50 -1.39
CA GLU A 70 -7.92 10.96 -1.41
C GLU A 70 -6.53 11.31 -1.95
N VAL A 71 -5.47 10.73 -1.36
CA VAL A 71 -4.08 10.99 -1.74
C VAL A 71 -3.76 10.42 -3.11
N LYS A 72 -4.27 9.22 -3.44
CA LYS A 72 -3.94 8.48 -4.67
C LYS A 72 -2.42 8.36 -4.85
N PRO A 73 -1.73 7.64 -3.94
CA PRO A 73 -0.28 7.58 -3.94
C PRO A 73 0.28 6.85 -5.17
N ASN A 74 1.50 7.21 -5.58
CA ASN A 74 2.24 6.56 -6.67
C ASN A 74 2.92 5.26 -6.21
N LEU A 75 3.23 5.15 -4.92
CA LEU A 75 3.80 3.97 -4.29
C LEU A 75 3.12 3.76 -2.93
N ILE A 76 2.81 2.50 -2.60
CA ILE A 76 2.24 2.13 -1.30
C ILE A 76 3.24 1.27 -0.55
N ILE A 77 3.85 1.84 0.48
CA ILE A 77 4.75 1.12 1.39
C ILE A 77 3.90 0.60 2.55
N THR A 78 3.99 -0.69 2.84
CA THR A 78 3.09 -1.33 3.81
C THR A 78 3.70 -2.61 4.36
N VAL A 79 3.06 -3.19 5.38
CA VAL A 79 3.46 -4.43 6.03
C VAL A 79 2.42 -5.53 5.78
N PRO A 80 2.81 -6.83 5.86
CA PRO A 80 1.91 -7.95 5.57
C PRO A 80 0.60 -7.91 6.35
N LEU A 81 0.64 -7.50 7.62
CA LEU A 81 -0.54 -7.44 8.50
C LEU A 81 -1.63 -6.50 7.99
N ILE A 82 -1.28 -5.43 7.27
CA ILE A 82 -2.27 -4.52 6.69
C ILE A 82 -2.98 -5.19 5.51
N PHE A 83 -2.22 -5.85 4.62
CA PHE A 83 -2.79 -6.60 3.50
C PHE A 83 -3.66 -7.76 4.00
N GLU A 84 -3.26 -8.47 5.05
CA GLU A 84 -4.09 -9.51 5.66
C GLU A 84 -5.43 -8.96 6.16
N LYS A 85 -5.41 -7.81 6.83
CA LYS A 85 -6.64 -7.16 7.31
C LYS A 85 -7.55 -6.76 6.15
N ILE A 86 -6.98 -6.22 5.07
CA ILE A 86 -7.74 -5.89 3.85
C ILE A 86 -8.33 -7.16 3.22
N TYR A 87 -7.53 -8.22 3.07
CA TYR A 87 -7.97 -9.49 2.52
C TYR A 87 -9.11 -10.10 3.33
N LYS A 88 -8.92 -10.27 4.64
CA LYS A 88 -9.91 -10.89 5.53
C LYS A 88 -11.22 -10.10 5.59
N LYS A 89 -11.17 -8.77 5.54
CA LYS A 89 -12.39 -7.92 5.63
C LYS A 89 -13.09 -7.67 4.29
N ARG A 90 -12.37 -7.61 3.17
CA ARG A 90 -12.93 -7.20 1.86
C ARG A 90 -13.00 -8.32 0.84
N ILE A 91 -11.97 -9.16 0.77
CA ILE A 91 -11.82 -10.17 -0.29
C ILE A 91 -12.45 -11.49 0.14
N LEU A 92 -12.06 -11.99 1.32
CA LEU A 92 -12.51 -13.27 1.84
C LEU A 92 -14.05 -13.41 1.91
N PRO A 93 -14.84 -12.40 2.34
CA PRO A 93 -16.29 -12.53 2.38
C PRO A 93 -16.95 -12.65 1.00
N VAL A 94 -16.33 -12.08 -0.03
CA VAL A 94 -16.82 -12.15 -1.41
C VAL A 94 -16.54 -13.53 -2.00
N ILE A 95 -15.30 -14.00 -1.85
CA ILE A 95 -14.85 -15.29 -2.39
C ILE A 95 -15.49 -16.47 -1.64
N SER A 96 -15.86 -16.29 -0.37
CA SER A 96 -16.40 -17.37 0.46
C SER A 96 -17.86 -17.73 0.17
N LYS A 97 -18.59 -16.89 -0.58
CA LYS A 97 -19.99 -17.18 -0.97
C LYS A 97 -20.04 -18.42 -1.86
N SER A 98 -20.97 -19.34 -1.56
CA SER A 98 -21.08 -20.64 -2.24
C SER A 98 -21.17 -20.52 -3.77
N PHE A 99 -21.94 -19.55 -4.27
CA PHE A 99 -22.06 -19.29 -5.70
C PHE A 99 -20.75 -18.80 -6.33
N VAL A 100 -20.02 -17.90 -5.64
CA VAL A 100 -18.73 -17.39 -6.12
C VAL A 100 -17.67 -18.48 -6.13
N LYS A 101 -17.61 -19.33 -5.09
CA LYS A 101 -16.73 -20.51 -5.06
C LYS A 101 -16.97 -21.45 -6.25
N LEU A 102 -18.23 -21.67 -6.61
CA LEU A 102 -18.57 -22.51 -7.76
C LEU A 102 -18.11 -21.86 -9.07
N LEU A 103 -18.41 -20.58 -9.27
CA LEU A 103 -18.00 -19.85 -10.47
C LEU A 103 -16.48 -19.74 -10.63
N LEU A 104 -15.71 -19.69 -9.53
CA LEU A 104 -14.25 -19.69 -9.57
C LEU A 104 -13.63 -21.00 -10.07
N ARG A 105 -14.39 -22.10 -10.09
CA ARG A 105 -13.93 -23.39 -10.65
C ARG A 105 -14.08 -23.45 -12.17
N VAL A 106 -14.88 -22.56 -12.76
CA VAL A 106 -15.12 -22.55 -14.21
C VAL A 106 -14.00 -21.75 -14.90
N PRO A 107 -13.23 -22.37 -15.82
CA PRO A 107 -12.18 -21.67 -16.56
C PRO A 107 -12.78 -20.56 -17.42
N GLY A 108 -12.17 -19.38 -17.42
CA GLY A 108 -12.65 -18.18 -18.11
C GLY A 108 -13.46 -17.26 -17.20
N ILE A 109 -14.52 -17.78 -16.56
CA ILE A 109 -15.32 -17.01 -15.57
C ILE A 109 -14.45 -16.66 -14.35
N ASN A 110 -13.60 -17.60 -13.92
CA ASN A 110 -12.65 -17.36 -12.85
C ASN A 110 -11.78 -16.13 -13.08
N ARG A 111 -11.29 -15.93 -14.31
CA ARG A 111 -10.47 -14.79 -14.73
C ARG A 111 -11.27 -13.50 -14.63
N MET A 112 -12.50 -13.48 -15.14
CA MET A 112 -13.38 -12.31 -15.03
C MET A 112 -13.65 -11.90 -13.59
N ILE A 113 -13.90 -12.86 -12.68
CA ILE A 113 -14.14 -12.58 -11.26
C ILE A 113 -12.88 -12.01 -10.61
N LEU A 114 -11.73 -12.64 -10.85
CA LEU A 114 -10.45 -12.19 -10.30
C LEU A 114 -10.06 -10.80 -10.82
N ASP A 115 -10.29 -10.52 -12.09
CA ASP A 115 -10.07 -9.20 -12.69
C ASP A 115 -10.97 -8.14 -12.05
N LYS A 116 -12.23 -8.46 -11.78
CA LYS A 116 -13.17 -7.55 -11.10
C LYS A 116 -12.78 -7.28 -9.65
N ILE A 117 -12.29 -8.30 -8.93
CA ILE A 117 -11.74 -8.15 -7.57
C ILE A 117 -10.49 -7.26 -7.63
N LYS A 118 -9.57 -7.53 -8.56
CA LYS A 118 -8.36 -6.72 -8.76
C LYS A 118 -8.71 -5.26 -9.02
N GLN A 119 -9.62 -4.97 -9.95
CA GLN A 119 -10.05 -3.61 -10.25
C GLN A 119 -10.65 -2.90 -9.02
N SER A 120 -11.47 -3.61 -8.24
CA SER A 120 -12.05 -3.08 -7.00
C SER A 120 -10.98 -2.75 -5.95
N LEU A 121 -9.95 -3.60 -5.82
CA LEU A 121 -8.83 -3.36 -4.91
C LEU A 121 -7.97 -2.18 -5.38
N VAL A 122 -7.60 -2.14 -6.66
CA VAL A 122 -6.84 -1.04 -7.25
C VAL A 122 -7.56 0.29 -7.01
N LYS A 123 -8.87 0.34 -7.27
CA LYS A 123 -9.70 1.52 -7.00
C LYS A 123 -9.77 1.89 -5.51
N SER A 124 -9.80 0.89 -4.62
CA SER A 124 -9.82 1.11 -3.16
C SER A 124 -8.50 1.63 -2.62
N LEU A 125 -7.39 1.33 -3.29
CA LEU A 125 -6.03 1.75 -2.93
C LEU A 125 -5.61 3.06 -3.62
N GLY A 126 -6.55 3.78 -4.24
CA GLY A 126 -6.32 5.08 -4.88
C GLY A 126 -6.10 5.04 -6.40
N GLY A 127 -5.74 3.87 -6.94
CA GLY A 127 -5.69 3.62 -8.39
C GLY A 127 -4.57 4.32 -9.17
N ASN A 128 -3.68 5.05 -8.50
CA ASN A 128 -2.56 5.79 -9.11
C ASN A 128 -1.19 5.14 -8.83
N PHE A 129 -1.17 4.04 -8.07
CA PHE A 129 0.05 3.32 -7.74
C PHE A 129 0.47 2.41 -8.90
N ARG A 130 1.78 2.18 -9.03
CA ARG A 130 2.41 1.37 -10.09
C ARG A 130 3.00 0.07 -9.58
#